data_AF-A0A442TVK5-F1
#
_entry.id   AF-A0A442TVK5-F1
#
_cell.length_a   1.000
_cell.length_b   1.000
_cell.length_c   1.000
_cell.angle_alpha   90.00
_cell.angle_beta   90.00
_cell.angle_gamma   90.00
#
_symmetry.space_group_name_H-M   'P 1'
#
loop_
_entity.id
_entity.type
_entity.pdbx_description
1 polymer ?
#
loop_
_entity_poly.entity_id
_entity_poly.type
_entity_poly.pdbx_seq_one_letter_code
_entity_poly.pdbx_strand_id
1 'polypeptide(L)'
;MERPQAHGYIHWLEGNFERAVADAEAAVALAPYDADTLSFLSRVQAASGNTTRALEWVQESVRIEPTVQRTTRILAWIYYLTGEYEKSVEAAKKHQELSRQFGDDASFYMVTSYVRLGRMEDARGALKQALEAEPQWSQLNERNNHLERPYKDSAVFERQLEDLAAAGLPELPFGYDGELVDRLNSEEIKAMTFGRTLRAKDMRSGSSFTDVIASNGTIQSSGDFGQDTATIQYLGNSLICYRWKDTGPNCAAVFRSRNETSKAAGEFTLVDAWGEYRYSMEK
;
A
#
# COMPACT_ATOMS: atom_id res chain seq x y z
N MET A 1 -5.72 -8.09 -28.82
CA MET A 1 -5.04 -8.96 -27.84
C MET A 1 -4.25 -8.05 -26.94
N GLU A 2 -4.60 -8.03 -25.66
CA GLU A 2 -3.85 -7.30 -24.64
C GLU A 2 -2.42 -7.86 -24.52
N ARG A 3 -1.46 -7.00 -24.15
CA ARG A 3 -0.04 -7.37 -24.06
C ARG A 3 0.14 -8.31 -22.86
N PRO A 4 0.89 -9.44 -22.97
CA PRO A 4 1.06 -10.39 -21.88
C PRO A 4 1.50 -9.75 -20.55
N GLN A 5 2.36 -8.73 -20.61
CA GLN A 5 2.76 -7.97 -19.43
C GLN A 5 1.58 -7.31 -18.69
N ALA A 6 0.58 -6.77 -19.40
CA ALA A 6 -0.59 -6.15 -18.80
C ALA A 6 -1.50 -7.21 -18.14
N HIS A 7 -1.75 -8.33 -18.82
CA HIS A 7 -2.45 -9.47 -18.23
C HIS A 7 -1.74 -9.99 -16.97
N GLY A 8 -0.42 -10.16 -17.04
CA GLY A 8 0.38 -10.62 -15.92
C GLY A 8 0.30 -9.66 -14.72
N TYR A 9 0.24 -8.35 -14.98
CA TYR A 9 0.05 -7.37 -13.93
C TYR A 9 -1.33 -7.52 -13.29
N ILE A 10 -2.39 -7.60 -14.09
CA ILE A 10 -3.77 -7.80 -13.60
C ILE A 10 -3.88 -9.08 -12.78
N HIS A 11 -3.40 -10.21 -13.30
CA HIS A 11 -3.39 -11.47 -12.56
C HIS A 11 -2.60 -11.36 -11.25
N TRP A 12 -1.53 -10.57 -11.20
CA TRP A 12 -0.82 -10.32 -9.94
C TRP A 12 -1.67 -9.52 -8.95
N LEU A 13 -2.32 -8.43 -9.39
CA LEU A 13 -3.21 -7.64 -8.52
C LEU A 13 -4.38 -8.48 -7.97
N GLU A 14 -4.84 -9.47 -8.72
CA GLU A 14 -5.88 -10.42 -8.31
C GLU A 14 -5.37 -11.54 -7.37
N GLY A 15 -4.06 -11.62 -7.13
CA GLY A 15 -3.45 -12.72 -6.38
C GLY A 15 -3.36 -14.05 -7.15
N ASN A 16 -3.63 -14.03 -8.46
CA ASN A 16 -3.50 -15.19 -9.35
C ASN A 16 -2.04 -15.40 -9.76
N PHE A 17 -1.16 -15.68 -8.78
CA PHE A 17 0.30 -15.73 -8.94
C PHE A 17 0.77 -16.69 -10.05
N GLU A 18 0.15 -17.86 -10.19
CA GLU A 18 0.53 -18.82 -11.23
C GLU A 18 0.29 -18.25 -12.65
N ARG A 19 -0.84 -17.57 -12.86
CA ARG A 19 -1.14 -16.92 -14.15
C ARG A 19 -0.28 -15.69 -14.38
N ALA A 20 -0.04 -14.91 -13.32
CA ALA A 20 0.83 -13.74 -13.38
C ALA A 20 2.24 -14.13 -13.85
N VAL A 21 2.80 -15.21 -13.30
CA VAL A 21 4.11 -15.75 -13.72
C VAL A 21 4.08 -16.20 -15.18
N ALA A 22 3.06 -16.97 -15.58
CA ALA A 22 2.95 -17.46 -16.96
C ALA A 22 2.89 -16.32 -17.99
N ASP A 23 2.10 -15.28 -17.71
CA ASP A 23 2.00 -14.10 -18.56
C ASP A 23 3.30 -13.27 -18.59
N ALA A 24 4.00 -13.17 -17.46
CA ALA A 24 5.29 -12.50 -17.39
C ALA A 24 6.38 -13.27 -18.16
N GLU A 25 6.39 -14.60 -18.09
CA GLU A 25 7.27 -15.46 -18.90
C GLU A 25 6.95 -15.33 -20.39
N ALA A 26 5.67 -15.27 -20.77
CA ALA A 26 5.25 -15.00 -22.14
C ALA A 26 5.68 -13.59 -22.62
N ALA A 27 5.66 -12.58 -21.75
CA ALA A 27 6.16 -11.25 -22.08
C ALA A 27 7.67 -11.29 -22.37
N VAL A 28 8.46 -11.97 -21.54
CA VAL A 28 9.91 -12.15 -21.78
C VAL A 28 10.16 -12.93 -23.07
N ALA A 29 9.35 -13.93 -23.40
CA ALA A 29 9.50 -14.66 -24.67
C ALA A 29 9.31 -13.76 -25.92
N LEU A 30 8.50 -12.70 -25.81
CA LEU A 30 8.31 -11.71 -26.88
C LEU A 30 9.43 -10.66 -26.94
N ALA A 31 10.05 -10.35 -25.80
CA ALA A 31 11.09 -9.34 -25.67
C ALA A 31 12.22 -9.80 -24.73
N PRO A 32 13.04 -10.80 -25.14
CA PRO A 32 13.98 -11.47 -24.24
C PRO A 32 15.17 -10.62 -23.80
N TYR A 33 15.41 -9.49 -24.46
CA TYR A 33 16.49 -8.56 -24.17
C TYR A 33 15.98 -7.19 -23.69
N ASP A 34 14.71 -7.10 -23.31
CA ASP A 34 14.12 -5.87 -22.77
C ASP A 34 14.26 -5.86 -21.24
N ALA A 35 15.03 -4.91 -20.72
CA ALA A 35 15.35 -4.83 -19.30
C ALA A 35 14.10 -4.65 -18.43
N ASP A 36 13.12 -3.88 -18.89
CA ASP A 36 11.86 -3.65 -18.19
C ASP A 36 11.00 -4.91 -18.09
N THR A 37 10.94 -5.69 -19.17
CA THR A 37 10.18 -6.96 -19.21
C THR A 37 10.82 -8.02 -18.30
N LEU A 38 12.16 -8.09 -18.26
CA LEU A 38 12.89 -8.96 -17.34
C LEU A 38 12.71 -8.53 -15.87
N SER A 39 12.75 -7.22 -15.61
CA SER A 39 12.44 -6.66 -14.29
C SER A 39 11.00 -6.94 -13.86
N PHE A 40 10.05 -6.90 -14.79
CA PHE A 40 8.66 -7.26 -14.53
C PHE A 40 8.53 -8.75 -14.14
N LEU A 41 9.13 -9.66 -14.91
CA LEU A 41 9.14 -11.08 -14.56
C LEU A 41 9.77 -11.33 -13.19
N SER A 42 10.93 -10.70 -12.92
CA SER A 42 11.57 -10.78 -11.61
C SER A 42 10.62 -10.35 -10.47
N ARG A 43 9.95 -9.20 -10.63
CA ARG A 43 9.01 -8.66 -9.65
C ARG A 43 7.85 -9.63 -9.38
N VAL A 44 7.27 -10.20 -10.43
CA VAL A 44 6.18 -11.17 -10.32
C VAL A 44 6.66 -12.48 -9.67
N GLN A 45 7.84 -12.96 -10.02
CA GLN A 45 8.45 -14.14 -9.39
C GLN A 45 8.67 -13.91 -7.89
N ALA A 46 9.19 -12.74 -7.50
CA ALA A 46 9.39 -12.37 -6.09
C ALA A 46 8.06 -12.32 -5.33
N ALA A 47 7.04 -11.65 -5.88
CA ALA A 47 5.70 -11.61 -5.29
C ALA A 47 5.10 -13.02 -5.14
N SER A 48 5.40 -13.91 -6.07
CA SER A 48 4.91 -15.30 -6.10
C SER A 48 5.70 -16.26 -5.18
N GLY A 49 6.68 -15.75 -4.42
CA GLY A 49 7.52 -16.53 -3.51
C GLY A 49 8.72 -17.23 -4.17
N ASN A 50 8.94 -17.03 -5.47
CA ASN A 50 10.04 -17.62 -6.24
C ASN A 50 11.29 -16.73 -6.20
N THR A 51 11.73 -16.34 -5.01
CA THR A 51 12.77 -15.31 -4.80
C THR A 51 14.10 -15.63 -5.50
N THR A 52 14.53 -16.90 -5.53
CA THR A 52 15.78 -17.28 -6.23
C THR A 52 15.71 -17.00 -7.73
N ARG A 53 14.61 -17.37 -8.39
CA ARG A 53 14.39 -17.07 -9.82
C ARG A 53 14.22 -15.58 -10.05
N ALA A 54 13.59 -14.88 -9.11
CA ALA A 54 13.49 -13.42 -9.19
C ALA A 54 14.87 -12.76 -9.22
N LEU A 55 15.81 -13.23 -8.39
CA LEU A 55 17.18 -12.72 -8.34
C LEU A 55 17.92 -12.93 -9.67
N GLU A 56 17.78 -14.11 -10.29
CA GLU A 56 18.36 -14.40 -11.61
C GLU A 56 17.86 -13.41 -12.67
N TRP A 57 16.54 -13.19 -12.73
CA TRP A 57 15.92 -12.32 -13.73
C TRP A 57 16.26 -10.84 -13.54
N VAL A 58 16.32 -10.35 -12.29
CA VAL A 58 16.70 -8.95 -12.05
C VAL A 58 18.19 -8.74 -12.35
N GLN A 59 19.05 -9.72 -12.06
CA GLN A 59 20.48 -9.63 -12.42
C GLN A 59 20.67 -9.57 -13.93
N GLU A 60 19.90 -10.33 -14.70
CA GLU A 60 19.91 -10.24 -16.15
C GLU A 60 19.40 -8.89 -16.67
N SER A 61 18.32 -8.35 -16.06
CA SER A 61 17.83 -7.00 -16.34
C SER A 61 18.92 -5.93 -16.11
N VAL A 62 19.63 -6.00 -14.98
CA VAL A 62 20.76 -5.09 -14.66
C VAL A 62 21.92 -5.25 -15.65
N ARG A 63 22.20 -6.48 -16.10
CA ARG A 63 23.28 -6.75 -17.06
C ARG A 63 23.02 -6.07 -18.40
N ILE A 64 21.76 -6.00 -18.82
CA ILE A 64 21.33 -5.36 -20.08
C ILE A 64 21.31 -3.84 -19.92
N GLU A 65 20.64 -3.32 -18.88
CA GLU A 65 20.58 -1.89 -18.61
C GLU A 65 20.90 -1.55 -17.13
N PRO A 66 22.18 -1.25 -16.81
CA PRO A 66 22.64 -1.06 -15.43
C PRO A 66 22.11 0.18 -14.70
N THR A 67 21.46 1.11 -15.43
CA THR A 67 21.03 2.42 -14.94
C THR A 67 19.52 2.58 -14.86
N VAL A 68 18.75 1.51 -15.10
CA VAL A 68 17.29 1.57 -14.98
C VAL A 68 16.91 1.70 -13.51
N GLN A 69 16.36 2.86 -13.14
CA GLN A 69 15.91 3.16 -11.78
C GLN A 69 14.98 2.08 -11.23
N ARG A 70 14.05 1.58 -12.06
CA ARG A 70 13.10 0.52 -11.66
C ARG A 70 13.80 -0.75 -11.16
N THR A 71 14.95 -1.08 -11.75
CA THR A 71 15.70 -2.32 -11.49
C THR A 71 16.44 -2.26 -10.14
N THR A 72 17.00 -1.11 -9.75
CA THR A 72 17.69 -0.96 -8.46
C THR A 72 16.74 -1.07 -7.27
N ARG A 73 15.49 -0.58 -7.41
CA ARG A 73 14.44 -0.78 -6.40
C ARG A 73 14.02 -2.24 -6.27
N ILE A 74 13.87 -2.95 -7.39
CA ILE A 74 13.52 -4.39 -7.38
C ILE A 74 14.66 -5.21 -6.77
N LEU A 75 15.92 -4.87 -7.05
CA LEU A 75 17.06 -5.47 -6.38
C LEU A 75 17.01 -5.28 -4.86
N ALA A 76 16.73 -4.07 -4.38
CA ALA A 76 16.61 -3.81 -2.94
C ALA A 76 15.56 -4.72 -2.29
N TRP A 77 14.40 -4.86 -2.93
CA TRP A 77 13.36 -5.78 -2.49
C TRP A 77 13.84 -7.23 -2.45
N ILE A 78 14.43 -7.72 -3.54
CA ILE A 78 14.85 -9.13 -3.64
C ILE A 78 15.97 -9.44 -2.66
N TYR A 79 16.94 -8.55 -2.48
CA TYR A 79 17.98 -8.72 -1.47
C TYR A 79 17.43 -8.73 -0.04
N TYR A 80 16.38 -7.94 0.24
CA TYR A 80 15.68 -8.06 1.53
C TYR A 80 15.05 -9.46 1.67
N LEU A 81 14.38 -9.95 0.62
CA LEU A 81 13.73 -11.27 0.63
C LEU A 81 14.72 -12.44 0.77
N THR A 82 15.95 -12.29 0.25
CA THR A 82 17.02 -13.30 0.41
C THR A 82 17.82 -13.14 1.69
N GLY A 83 17.55 -12.12 2.51
CA GLY A 83 18.27 -11.84 3.74
C GLY A 83 19.64 -11.16 3.54
N GLU A 84 19.95 -10.74 2.32
CA GLU A 84 21.15 -10.00 1.97
C GLU A 84 20.96 -8.50 2.26
N TYR A 85 20.71 -8.16 3.52
CA TYR A 85 20.25 -6.84 3.93
C TYR A 85 21.25 -5.71 3.63
N GLU A 86 22.57 -5.95 3.71
CA GLU A 86 23.57 -4.96 3.29
C GLU A 86 23.43 -4.61 1.81
N LYS A 87 23.28 -5.63 0.94
CA LYS A 87 23.08 -5.41 -0.50
C LYS A 87 21.75 -4.73 -0.79
N SER A 88 20.73 -5.01 0.03
CA SER A 88 19.45 -4.31 -0.07
C SER A 88 19.61 -2.81 0.19
N VAL A 89 20.33 -2.44 1.26
CA VAL A 89 20.65 -1.03 1.58
C VAL A 89 21.44 -0.39 0.45
N GLU A 90 22.46 -1.06 -0.10
CA GLU A 90 23.25 -0.54 -1.22
C GLU A 90 22.39 -0.30 -2.47
N ALA A 91 21.53 -1.25 -2.82
CA ALA A 91 20.62 -1.14 -3.96
C ALA A 91 19.60 -0.01 -3.77
N ALA A 92 19.07 0.17 -2.55
CA ALA A 92 18.14 1.24 -2.22
C ALA A 92 18.81 2.63 -2.28
N LYS A 93 20.04 2.77 -1.77
CA LYS A 93 20.82 4.01 -1.89
C LYS A 93 21.10 4.36 -3.35
N LYS A 94 21.53 3.37 -4.14
CA LYS A 94 21.74 3.55 -5.58
C LYS A 94 20.44 3.97 -6.29
N HIS A 95 19.28 3.45 -5.87
CA HIS A 95 18.00 3.90 -6.40
C HIS A 95 17.77 5.39 -6.14
N GLN A 96 17.89 5.83 -4.88
CA GLN A 96 17.70 7.23 -4.49
C GLN A 96 18.67 8.18 -5.22
N GLU A 97 19.92 7.77 -5.41
CA GLU A 97 20.91 8.53 -6.19
C GLU A 97 20.47 8.71 -7.67
N LEU A 98 19.91 7.66 -8.27
CA LEU A 98 19.48 7.67 -9.67
C LEU A 98 18.12 8.37 -9.87
N SER A 99 17.17 8.20 -8.95
CA SER A 99 15.84 8.81 -9.00
C SER A 99 15.88 10.29 -8.60
N ARG A 100 16.90 10.70 -7.82
CA ARG A 100 16.98 12.01 -7.15
C ARG A 100 15.74 12.30 -6.30
N GLN A 101 15.08 11.24 -5.81
CA GLN A 101 13.88 11.29 -5.00
C GLN A 101 14.13 10.55 -3.68
N PHE A 102 13.66 11.17 -2.60
CA PHE A 102 13.54 10.54 -1.29
C PHE A 102 12.05 10.25 -1.03
N GLY A 103 11.75 9.24 -0.22
CA GLY A 103 10.37 8.87 0.11
C GLY A 103 9.73 7.82 -0.79
N ASP A 104 10.36 7.43 -1.90
CA ASP A 104 9.84 6.35 -2.75
C ASP A 104 9.93 4.96 -2.09
N ASP A 105 9.31 3.96 -2.73
CA ASP A 105 9.34 2.54 -2.38
C ASP A 105 10.76 1.99 -2.02
N ALA A 106 11.88 2.61 -2.42
CA ALA A 106 13.21 2.15 -2.00
C ALA A 106 13.53 2.53 -0.54
N SER A 107 12.94 3.60 -0.02
CA SER A 107 13.06 4.01 1.39
C SER A 107 12.50 2.93 2.31
N PHE A 108 11.39 2.30 1.92
CA PHE A 108 10.81 1.12 2.58
C PHE A 108 11.85 0.01 2.77
N TYR A 109 12.54 -0.40 1.69
CA TYR A 109 13.52 -1.50 1.76
C TYR A 109 14.78 -1.10 2.51
N MET A 110 15.18 0.17 2.45
CA MET A 110 16.33 0.67 3.21
C MET A 110 16.07 0.65 4.72
N VAL A 111 14.93 1.18 5.16
CA VAL A 111 14.56 1.23 6.59
C VAL A 111 14.42 -0.18 7.14
N THR A 112 13.63 -1.03 6.48
CA THR A 112 13.44 -2.43 6.91
C THR A 112 14.76 -3.19 6.95
N SER A 113 15.63 -3.06 5.94
CA SER A 113 16.94 -3.71 5.94
C SER A 113 17.85 -3.22 7.07
N TYR A 114 17.86 -1.92 7.39
CA TYR A 114 18.62 -1.43 8.55
C TYR A 114 18.11 -2.02 9.87
N VAL A 115 16.80 -2.18 10.03
CA VAL A 115 16.22 -2.85 11.21
C VAL A 115 16.69 -4.31 11.29
N ARG A 116 16.63 -5.04 10.18
CA ARG A 116 17.09 -6.44 10.11
C ARG A 116 18.60 -6.61 10.37
N LEU A 117 19.38 -5.57 10.10
CA LEU A 117 20.81 -5.49 10.45
C LEU A 117 21.09 -5.10 11.90
N GLY A 118 20.06 -4.79 12.70
CA GLY A 118 20.22 -4.26 14.05
C GLY A 118 20.70 -2.80 14.09
N ARG A 119 20.71 -2.11 12.94
CA ARG A 119 21.18 -0.73 12.78
C ARG A 119 20.04 0.26 12.99
N MET A 120 19.46 0.25 14.20
CA MET A 120 18.23 1.00 14.51
C MET A 120 18.39 2.52 14.31
N GLU A 121 19.55 3.09 14.65
CA GLU A 121 19.78 4.53 14.46
C GLU A 121 19.84 4.93 12.97
N ASP A 122 20.41 4.07 12.12
CA ASP A 122 20.39 4.28 10.66
C ASP A 122 18.97 4.13 10.10
N ALA A 123 18.19 3.17 10.61
CA ALA A 123 16.79 2.98 10.22
C ALA A 123 15.95 4.23 10.53
N ARG A 124 16.08 4.78 11.75
CA ARG A 124 15.40 6.01 12.17
C ARG A 124 15.84 7.23 11.36
N GLY A 125 17.14 7.34 11.08
CA GLY A 125 17.69 8.42 10.24
C GLY A 125 17.14 8.37 8.81
N ALA A 126 17.13 7.18 8.20
CA ALA A 126 16.57 6.94 6.88
C ALA A 126 15.06 7.24 6.83
N LEU A 127 14.30 6.75 7.82
CA LEU A 127 12.88 6.99 7.93
C LEU A 127 12.57 8.49 8.08
N LYS A 128 13.34 9.20 8.91
CA LYS A 128 13.18 10.65 9.08
C LYS A 128 13.33 11.40 7.76
N GLN A 129 14.37 11.09 6.98
CA GLN A 129 14.57 11.72 5.67
C GLN A 129 13.44 11.40 4.69
N ALA A 130 12.94 10.16 4.70
CA ALA A 130 11.80 9.76 3.88
C ALA A 130 10.52 10.52 4.28
N LEU A 131 10.25 10.69 5.57
CA LEU A 131 9.09 11.46 6.07
C LEU A 131 9.22 12.97 5.83
N GLU A 132 10.43 13.53 5.75
CA GLU A 132 10.64 14.91 5.34
C GLU A 132 10.23 15.13 3.87
N ALA A 133 10.43 14.12 3.01
CA ALA A 133 10.02 14.16 1.60
C ALA A 133 8.54 13.77 1.39
N GLU A 134 8.06 12.77 2.14
CA GLU A 134 6.70 12.25 2.08
C GLU A 134 6.05 12.24 3.49
N PRO A 135 5.53 13.39 3.96
CA PRO A 135 4.96 13.49 5.32
C PRO A 135 3.73 12.64 5.57
N GLN A 136 3.11 12.11 4.51
CA GLN A 136 1.96 11.20 4.59
C GLN A 136 2.35 9.73 4.63
N TRP A 137 3.64 9.36 4.53
CA TRP A 137 4.04 7.96 4.59
C TRP A 137 3.67 7.36 5.96
N SER A 138 2.86 6.31 5.94
CA SER A 138 2.37 5.64 7.15
C SER A 138 2.18 4.14 6.90
N GLN A 139 2.01 3.39 7.97
CA GLN A 139 1.70 1.97 7.88
C GLN A 139 0.39 1.71 7.11
N LEU A 140 -0.61 2.59 7.22
CA LEU A 140 -1.85 2.50 6.47
C LEU A 140 -1.62 2.64 4.95
N ASN A 141 -0.75 3.54 4.52
CA ASN A 141 -0.35 3.67 3.11
C ASN A 141 0.29 2.38 2.61
N GLU A 142 1.16 1.76 3.41
CA GLU A 142 1.79 0.48 3.03
C GLU A 142 0.82 -0.69 3.00
N ARG A 143 -0.16 -0.73 3.92
CA ARG A 143 -1.24 -1.72 3.87
C ARG A 143 -2.05 -1.59 2.58
N ASN A 144 -2.39 -0.37 2.16
CA ASN A 144 -3.05 -0.14 0.86
C ASN A 144 -2.19 -0.59 -0.32
N ASN A 145 -0.89 -0.26 -0.31
CA ASN A 145 0.05 -0.71 -1.32
C ASN A 145 0.11 -2.23 -1.43
N HIS A 146 0.09 -2.94 -0.29
CA HIS A 146 0.11 -4.39 -0.23
C HIS A 146 -1.20 -5.03 -0.70
N LEU A 147 -2.35 -4.45 -0.36
CA LEU A 147 -3.64 -4.93 -0.87
C LEU A 147 -3.75 -4.78 -2.39
N GLU A 148 -3.15 -3.74 -2.96
CA GLU A 148 -3.10 -3.57 -4.42
C GLU A 148 -2.08 -4.53 -5.04
N ARG A 149 -0.90 -4.68 -4.44
CA ARG A 149 0.22 -5.45 -4.98
C ARG A 149 0.61 -6.57 -4.01
N PRO A 150 -0.22 -7.64 -3.91
CA PRO A 150 -0.08 -8.63 -2.85
C PRO A 150 1.17 -9.49 -3.02
N TYR A 151 1.66 -10.00 -1.90
CA TYR A 151 2.64 -11.09 -1.90
C TYR A 151 1.88 -12.40 -1.67
N LYS A 152 2.35 -13.49 -2.27
CA LYS A 152 1.78 -14.82 -2.05
C LYS A 152 1.87 -15.24 -0.59
N ASP A 153 2.94 -14.86 0.08
CA ASP A 153 3.10 -14.98 1.52
C ASP A 153 2.98 -13.60 2.18
N SER A 154 1.79 -13.29 2.69
CA SER A 154 1.53 -12.02 3.41
C SER A 154 2.36 -11.89 4.70
N ALA A 155 2.88 -12.98 5.27
CA ALA A 155 3.74 -12.90 6.47
C ALA A 155 5.07 -12.18 6.18
N VAL A 156 5.50 -12.15 4.92
CA VAL A 156 6.66 -11.35 4.50
C VAL A 156 6.36 -9.85 4.68
N PHE A 157 5.19 -9.41 4.22
CA PHE A 157 4.79 -8.01 4.33
C PHE A 157 4.55 -7.61 5.78
N GLU A 158 3.87 -8.44 6.59
CA GLU A 158 3.63 -8.11 8.00
C GLU A 158 4.94 -7.95 8.77
N ARG A 159 5.97 -8.77 8.52
CA ARG A 159 7.31 -8.55 9.11
C ARG A 159 7.96 -7.24 8.68
N GLN A 160 7.84 -6.86 7.41
CA GLN A 160 8.37 -5.58 6.93
C GLN A 160 7.65 -4.41 7.58
N LEU A 161 6.34 -4.53 7.79
CA LEU A 161 5.55 -3.51 8.45
C LEU A 161 5.89 -3.40 9.95
N GLU A 162 6.16 -4.53 10.62
CA GLU A 162 6.70 -4.56 11.97
C GLU A 162 8.08 -3.88 12.06
N ASP A 163 8.97 -4.14 11.10
CA ASP A 163 10.28 -3.49 11.02
C ASP A 163 10.12 -1.97 10.87
N LEU A 164 9.22 -1.49 9.99
CA LEU A 164 8.92 -0.07 9.83
C LEU A 164 8.35 0.56 11.09
N ALA A 165 7.40 -0.12 11.75
CA ALA A 165 6.82 0.33 13.00
C ALA A 165 7.90 0.44 14.09
N ALA A 166 8.82 -0.52 14.17
CA ALA A 166 9.95 -0.50 15.11
C ALA A 166 10.93 0.67 14.83
N ALA A 167 11.09 1.05 13.56
CA ALA A 167 11.84 2.25 13.17
C ALA A 167 11.10 3.57 13.49
N GLY A 168 9.80 3.52 13.78
CA GLY A 168 8.98 4.66 14.17
C GLY A 168 8.05 5.17 13.05
N LEU A 169 7.74 4.37 12.03
CA LEU A 169 6.78 4.77 11.00
C LEU A 169 5.39 4.94 11.64
N PRO A 170 4.73 6.10 11.48
CA PRO A 170 3.40 6.32 12.04
C PRO A 170 2.39 5.29 11.53
N GLU A 171 1.44 4.89 12.37
CA GLU A 171 0.37 3.98 11.93
C GLU A 171 -0.50 4.63 10.84
N LEU A 172 -0.85 5.90 11.05
CA LEU A 172 -1.77 6.68 10.22
C LEU A 172 -1.09 7.93 9.66
N PRO A 173 -1.57 8.45 8.51
CA PRO A 173 -1.03 9.66 7.91
C PRO A 173 -1.50 10.94 8.62
N PHE A 174 -0.98 12.09 8.18
CA PHE A 174 -1.41 13.44 8.60
C PHE A 174 -1.28 13.73 10.10
N GLY A 175 -0.39 13.03 10.80
CA GLY A 175 -0.18 13.22 12.24
C GLY A 175 -1.33 12.69 13.10
N TYR A 176 -2.18 11.82 12.55
CA TYR A 176 -3.18 11.12 13.33
C TYR A 176 -2.51 10.10 14.25
N ASP A 177 -2.33 10.49 15.50
CA ASP A 177 -2.01 9.61 16.62
C ASP A 177 -3.09 9.75 17.71
N GLY A 178 -4.32 10.06 17.29
CA GLY A 178 -5.39 10.49 18.19
C GLY A 178 -5.68 9.39 19.20
N GLU A 179 -5.07 9.48 20.38
CA GLU A 179 -5.00 8.43 21.39
C GLU A 179 -6.26 7.58 21.38
N LEU A 180 -6.08 6.27 21.18
CA LEU A 180 -7.02 5.16 20.92
C LEU A 180 -8.47 5.29 21.42
N VAL A 181 -8.74 6.15 22.41
CA VAL A 181 -10.03 6.43 23.05
C VAL A 181 -11.16 6.74 22.07
N ASP A 182 -10.91 7.47 20.99
CA ASP A 182 -11.96 7.83 20.02
C ASP A 182 -11.99 6.94 18.77
N ARG A 183 -11.01 6.04 18.62
CA ARG A 183 -10.93 5.14 17.46
C ARG A 183 -11.94 4.02 17.64
N LEU A 184 -12.82 3.88 16.66
CA LEU A 184 -13.86 2.87 16.67
C LEU A 184 -13.28 1.48 16.43
N ASN A 185 -13.75 0.51 17.19
CA ASN A 185 -13.47 -0.90 16.90
C ASN A 185 -14.38 -1.42 15.78
N SER A 186 -14.16 -2.65 15.34
CA SER A 186 -14.89 -3.26 14.22
C SER A 186 -16.40 -3.38 14.43
N GLU A 187 -16.87 -3.58 15.66
CA GLU A 187 -18.31 -3.66 15.97
C GLU A 187 -18.96 -2.28 15.89
N GLU A 188 -18.29 -1.26 16.44
CA GLU A 188 -18.73 0.12 16.38
C GLU A 188 -18.78 0.65 14.94
N ILE A 189 -17.76 0.35 14.13
CA ILE A 189 -17.74 0.70 12.71
C ILE A 189 -18.97 0.14 12.01
N LYS A 190 -19.26 -1.17 12.17
CA LYS A 190 -20.46 -1.78 11.56
C LYS A 190 -21.74 -1.09 12.00
N ALA A 191 -21.89 -0.85 13.31
CA ALA A 191 -23.09 -0.23 13.85
C ALA A 191 -23.32 1.20 13.33
N MET A 192 -22.24 1.94 13.09
CA MET A 192 -22.28 3.32 12.60
C MET A 192 -22.41 3.44 11.09
N THR A 193 -21.99 2.44 10.31
CA THR A 193 -21.95 2.56 8.84
C THR A 193 -22.88 1.62 8.09
N PHE A 194 -23.12 0.38 8.54
CA PHE A 194 -23.82 -0.61 7.72
C PHE A 194 -25.33 -0.40 7.74
N GLY A 195 -25.96 -0.59 6.57
CA GLY A 195 -27.41 -0.40 6.40
C GLY A 195 -27.85 1.07 6.46
N ARG A 196 -26.95 2.00 6.16
CA ARG A 196 -27.17 3.45 6.29
C ARG A 196 -26.78 4.17 5.01
N THR A 197 -27.39 5.34 4.82
CA THR A 197 -26.92 6.33 3.85
C THR A 197 -26.23 7.46 4.60
N LEU A 198 -24.99 7.76 4.21
CA LEU A 198 -24.14 8.72 4.87
C LEU A 198 -23.69 9.80 3.90
N ARG A 199 -23.70 11.06 4.33
CA ARG A 199 -23.05 12.15 3.60
C ARG A 199 -21.63 12.34 4.12
N ALA A 200 -20.69 12.37 3.20
CA ALA A 200 -19.28 12.61 3.46
C ALA A 200 -18.83 13.94 2.88
N LYS A 201 -17.87 14.57 3.57
CA LYS A 201 -17.15 15.74 3.08
C LYS A 201 -15.65 15.51 3.21
N ASP A 202 -14.93 15.61 2.10
CA ASP A 202 -13.46 15.65 2.08
C ASP A 202 -13.00 16.97 2.71
N MET A 203 -12.24 16.87 3.79
CA MET A 203 -11.79 18.02 4.57
C MET A 203 -10.67 18.82 3.87
N ARG A 204 -10.02 18.23 2.86
CA ARG A 204 -8.98 18.89 2.07
C ARG A 204 -9.56 19.66 0.89
N SER A 205 -10.38 19.01 0.07
CA SER A 205 -10.94 19.64 -1.14
C SER A 205 -12.25 20.40 -0.87
N GLY A 206 -12.96 20.05 0.20
CA GLY A 206 -14.32 20.52 0.47
C GLY A 206 -15.39 19.79 -0.35
N SER A 207 -15.01 18.88 -1.25
CA SER A 207 -15.91 18.07 -2.05
C SER A 207 -16.80 17.18 -1.18
N SER A 208 -18.02 16.94 -1.67
CA SER A 208 -19.03 16.15 -0.97
C SER A 208 -19.48 14.96 -1.79
N PHE A 209 -19.77 13.86 -1.09
CA PHE A 209 -20.30 12.64 -1.68
C PHE A 209 -21.23 11.93 -0.70
N THR A 210 -21.99 10.98 -1.21
CA THR A 210 -22.94 10.17 -0.45
C THR A 210 -22.63 8.70 -0.64
N ASP A 211 -22.48 7.98 0.47
CA ASP A 211 -22.27 6.55 0.51
C ASP A 211 -23.55 5.85 0.98
N VAL A 212 -24.12 5.03 0.09
CA VAL A 212 -25.20 4.10 0.45
C VAL A 212 -24.55 2.77 0.79
N ILE A 213 -24.55 2.41 2.07
CA ILE A 213 -23.89 1.23 2.60
C ILE A 213 -24.95 0.17 2.93
N ALA A 214 -24.98 -0.91 2.17
CA ALA A 214 -25.87 -2.03 2.41
C ALA A 214 -25.50 -2.80 3.69
N SER A 215 -26.43 -3.59 4.24
CA SER A 215 -26.19 -4.38 5.46
C SER A 215 -25.10 -5.44 5.31
N ASN A 216 -24.78 -5.85 4.08
CA ASN A 216 -23.68 -6.76 3.76
C ASN A 216 -22.33 -6.03 3.58
N GLY A 217 -22.28 -4.70 3.72
CA GLY A 217 -21.07 -3.89 3.58
C GLY A 217 -20.75 -3.46 2.15
N THR A 218 -21.59 -3.75 1.15
CA THR A 218 -21.43 -3.16 -0.19
C THR A 218 -21.76 -1.68 -0.16
N ILE A 219 -20.92 -0.86 -0.81
CA ILE A 219 -21.05 0.59 -0.89
C ILE A 219 -21.38 1.00 -2.32
N GLN A 220 -22.35 1.89 -2.48
CA GLN A 220 -22.52 2.72 -3.67
C GLN A 220 -22.21 4.16 -3.30
N SER A 221 -21.11 4.70 -3.84
CA SER A 221 -20.71 6.07 -3.62
C SER A 221 -21.09 6.95 -4.80
N SER A 222 -21.56 8.16 -4.54
CA SER A 222 -21.88 9.14 -5.58
C SER A 222 -21.68 10.57 -5.09
N GLY A 223 -21.12 11.44 -5.92
CA GLY A 223 -20.93 12.85 -5.59
C GLY A 223 -19.95 13.57 -6.51
N ASP A 224 -19.23 14.53 -5.95
CA ASP A 224 -18.27 15.37 -6.69
C ASP A 224 -17.13 14.55 -7.32
N PHE A 225 -16.84 13.36 -6.79
CA PHE A 225 -15.83 12.43 -7.32
C PHE A 225 -16.36 11.44 -8.35
N GLY A 226 -17.62 11.58 -8.79
CA GLY A 226 -18.27 10.64 -9.69
C GLY A 226 -19.01 9.52 -8.94
N GLN A 227 -19.07 8.33 -9.53
CA GLN A 227 -19.74 7.16 -8.97
C GLN A 227 -18.78 5.98 -8.94
N ASP A 228 -18.72 5.26 -7.83
CA ASP A 228 -17.95 4.03 -7.68
C ASP A 228 -18.70 3.07 -6.72
N THR A 229 -18.36 1.79 -6.78
CA THR A 229 -18.89 0.76 -5.90
C THR A 229 -17.76 0.06 -5.17
N ALA A 230 -17.93 -0.16 -3.88
CA ALA A 230 -16.95 -0.85 -3.05
C ALA A 230 -17.54 -2.09 -2.37
N THR A 231 -16.68 -3.05 -2.06
CA THR A 231 -16.99 -4.17 -1.17
C THR A 231 -15.97 -4.23 -0.05
N ILE A 232 -16.39 -4.61 1.15
CA ILE A 232 -15.47 -4.77 2.27
C ILE A 232 -14.60 -6.01 2.04
N GLN A 233 -13.29 -5.81 2.04
CA GLN A 233 -12.31 -6.90 2.01
C GLN A 233 -11.88 -7.33 3.40
N TYR A 234 -11.74 -6.36 4.31
CA TYR A 234 -11.26 -6.62 5.67
C TYR A 234 -11.89 -5.65 6.66
N LEU A 235 -12.17 -6.17 7.85
CA LEU A 235 -12.63 -5.38 8.98
C LEU A 235 -12.12 -6.03 10.27
N GLY A 236 -11.16 -5.37 10.91
CA GLY A 236 -10.43 -5.89 12.07
C GLY A 236 -9.34 -4.90 12.49
N ASN A 237 -8.79 -5.04 13.69
CA ASN A 237 -7.73 -4.17 14.22
C ASN A 237 -8.04 -2.67 14.06
N SER A 238 -9.30 -2.29 14.29
CA SER A 238 -9.77 -0.90 14.16
C SER A 238 -9.50 -0.25 12.78
N LEU A 239 -9.45 -1.08 11.74
CA LEU A 239 -9.38 -0.70 10.34
C LEU A 239 -10.54 -1.33 9.57
N ILE A 240 -11.05 -0.59 8.59
CA ILE A 240 -11.97 -1.08 7.57
C ILE A 240 -11.32 -0.90 6.20
N CYS A 241 -11.26 -1.95 5.40
CA CYS A 241 -10.67 -1.94 4.08
C CYS A 241 -11.68 -2.32 3.02
N TYR A 242 -11.79 -1.47 2.00
CA TYR A 242 -12.67 -1.63 0.87
C TYR A 242 -11.87 -1.98 -0.38
N ARG A 243 -12.47 -2.77 -1.28
CA ARG A 243 -12.09 -2.83 -2.69
C ARG A 243 -13.09 -2.03 -3.49
N TRP A 244 -12.68 -0.84 -3.89
CA TRP A 244 -13.37 -0.04 -4.87
C TRP A 244 -13.16 -0.61 -6.27
N LYS A 245 -14.18 -0.50 -7.11
CA LYS A 245 -14.15 -1.07 -8.45
C LYS A 245 -13.20 -0.31 -9.35
N ASP A 246 -13.23 1.02 -9.28
CA ASP A 246 -12.46 1.87 -10.20
C ASP A 246 -11.14 2.33 -9.57
N THR A 247 -11.12 2.58 -8.26
CA THR A 247 -9.95 3.14 -7.55
C THR A 247 -9.09 2.13 -6.78
N GLY A 248 -9.54 0.87 -6.67
CA GLY A 248 -8.76 -0.19 -6.04
C GLY A 248 -8.93 -0.28 -4.52
N PRO A 249 -7.95 -0.81 -3.77
CA PRO A 249 -8.09 -1.09 -2.35
C PRO A 249 -7.82 0.18 -1.53
N ASN A 250 -8.64 0.39 -0.50
CA ASN A 250 -8.46 1.51 0.41
C ASN A 250 -8.90 1.13 1.82
N CYS A 251 -7.94 1.15 2.74
CA CYS A 251 -8.14 1.01 4.17
C CYS A 251 -8.26 2.36 4.85
N ALA A 252 -9.10 2.38 5.88
CA ALA A 252 -9.31 3.56 6.70
C ALA A 252 -9.45 3.21 8.17
N ALA A 253 -9.00 4.13 9.02
CA ALA A 253 -9.36 4.19 10.42
C ALA A 253 -10.58 5.08 10.61
N VAL A 254 -11.43 4.74 11.58
CA VAL A 254 -12.67 5.49 11.85
C VAL A 254 -12.63 6.02 13.27
N PHE A 255 -12.95 7.30 13.42
CA PHE A 255 -12.89 8.04 14.68
C PHE A 255 -14.24 8.65 14.98
N ARG A 256 -14.69 8.49 16.22
CA ARG A 256 -15.88 9.19 16.72
C ARG A 256 -15.61 10.70 16.76
N SER A 257 -16.63 11.51 16.48
CA SER A 257 -16.49 12.96 16.66
C SER A 257 -16.25 13.32 18.13
N ARG A 258 -15.29 14.22 18.38
CA ARG A 258 -14.98 14.76 19.72
C ARG A 258 -15.95 15.86 20.16
N ASN A 259 -16.67 16.47 19.23
CA ASN A 259 -17.67 17.47 19.57
C ASN A 259 -18.94 16.75 20.04
N GLU A 260 -19.37 16.96 21.28
CA GLU A 260 -20.52 16.27 21.87
C GLU A 260 -21.83 16.46 21.07
N THR A 261 -22.02 17.61 20.43
CA THR A 261 -23.17 17.87 19.54
C THR A 261 -23.08 17.02 18.27
N SER A 262 -21.92 16.99 17.62
CA SER A 262 -21.66 16.16 16.44
C SER A 262 -21.73 14.66 16.77
N LYS A 263 -21.23 14.27 17.94
CA LYS A 263 -21.28 12.89 18.45
C LYS A 263 -22.72 12.46 18.72
N ALA A 264 -23.54 13.33 19.31
CA ALA A 264 -24.98 13.08 19.47
C ALA A 264 -25.72 12.98 18.12
N ALA A 265 -25.24 13.68 17.10
CA ALA A 265 -25.73 13.58 15.72
C ALA A 265 -25.21 12.35 14.96
N GLY A 266 -24.35 11.53 15.58
CA GLY A 266 -23.77 10.33 14.96
C GLY A 266 -22.68 10.64 13.93
N GLU A 267 -22.07 11.83 13.97
CA GLU A 267 -20.97 12.19 13.09
C GLU A 267 -19.67 11.48 13.48
N PHE A 268 -18.88 11.13 12.48
CA PHE A 268 -17.58 10.49 12.63
C PHE A 268 -16.63 10.92 11.52
N THR A 269 -15.35 10.66 11.73
CA THR A 269 -14.29 10.96 10.76
C THR A 269 -13.68 9.64 10.29
N LEU A 270 -13.52 9.50 8.98
CA LEU A 270 -12.77 8.44 8.35
C LEU A 270 -11.44 9.02 7.87
N VAL A 271 -10.34 8.38 8.24
CA VAL A 271 -8.98 8.75 7.83
C VAL A 271 -8.41 7.60 7.03
N ASP A 272 -8.06 7.86 5.76
CA ASP A 272 -7.41 6.90 4.89
C ASP A 272 -6.06 7.42 4.38
N ALA A 273 -5.46 6.72 3.43
CA ALA A 273 -4.17 7.10 2.83
C ALA A 273 -4.20 8.43 2.05
N TRP A 274 -5.39 8.92 1.67
CA TRP A 274 -5.59 10.03 0.74
C TRP A 274 -6.14 11.29 1.42
N GLY A 275 -6.84 11.14 2.54
CA GLY A 275 -7.37 12.28 3.27
C GLY A 275 -8.20 11.95 4.51
N GLU A 276 -8.87 13.01 4.97
CA GLU A 276 -9.82 13.00 6.08
C GLU A 276 -11.22 13.30 5.53
N TYR A 277 -12.18 12.45 5.91
CA TYR A 277 -13.55 12.55 5.45
C TYR A 277 -14.48 12.61 6.65
N ARG A 278 -15.27 13.68 6.74
CA ARG A 278 -16.28 13.82 7.79
C ARG A 278 -17.60 13.25 7.30
N TYR A 279 -18.11 12.26 8.02
CA TYR A 279 -19.37 11.60 7.75
C TYR A 279 -20.46 12.08 8.71
N SER A 280 -21.66 12.24 8.17
CA SER A 280 -22.89 12.52 8.91
C SER A 280 -24.03 11.67 8.37
N MET A 281 -24.98 11.34 9.25
CA MET A 281 -26.20 10.64 8.86
C MET A 281 -27.04 11.51 7.94
N GLU A 282 -27.54 10.93 6.83
CA GLU A 282 -28.60 11.58 6.08
C GLU A 282 -29.89 11.59 6.92
N LYS A 283 -30.49 12.77 7.12
CA LYS A 283 -31.74 12.96 7.87
C LYS A 283 -32.94 12.49 7.06
#